data_AF-A0A9D5J2Q1-F1
#
_entry.id   AF-A0A9D5J2Q1-F1
#
_cell.length_a   1.000
_cell.length_b   1.000
_cell.length_c   1.000
_cell.angle_alpha   90.00
_cell.angle_beta   90.00
_cell.angle_gamma   90.00
#
_symmetry.space_group_name_H-M   'P 1'
#
loop_
_entity.id
_entity.type
_entity.pdbx_description
1 polymer ?
#
loop_
_entity_poly.entity_id
_entity_poly.type
_entity_poly.pdbx_seq_one_letter_code
_entity_poly.pdbx_strand_id
1 'polypeptide(L)'
;MNRTDIQEHVDALRRHVRHKKCWTCDCLQGFLVQLQLDATEDVSDIINPLLIDASKMHSCLGCSPCPPGEDYSKYIRRTSGSSDTKR
;
A
#
# COMPACT_ATOMS: atom_id res chain seq x y z
N MET A 1 -6.55 9.66 6.63
CA MET A 1 -5.43 10.14 5.79
C MET A 1 -6.03 10.95 4.65
N ASN A 2 -5.50 12.15 4.39
CA ASN A 2 -6.05 13.00 3.35
C ASN A 2 -5.55 12.55 1.96
N ARG A 3 -6.16 13.04 0.88
CA ARG A 3 -5.79 12.67 -0.49
C ARG A 3 -4.35 13.00 -0.87
N THR A 4 -3.78 14.08 -0.35
CA THR A 4 -2.38 14.45 -0.61
C THR A 4 -1.44 13.38 -0.06
N ASP A 5 -1.66 12.94 1.18
CA ASP A 5 -0.87 11.88 1.81
C ASP A 5 -0.97 10.56 1.01
N ILE A 6 -2.17 10.21 0.52
CA ILE A 6 -2.40 9.03 -0.33
C ILE A 6 -1.59 9.14 -1.63
N GLN A 7 -1.63 10.30 -2.29
CA GLN A 7 -0.87 10.54 -3.51
C GLN A 7 0.64 10.42 -3.27
N GLU A 8 1.16 10.93 -2.16
CA GLU A 8 2.57 10.82 -1.80
C GLU A 8 3.02 9.36 -1.62
N HIS A 9 2.19 8.53 -0.98
CA HIS A 9 2.44 7.10 -0.85
C HIS A 9 2.45 6.38 -2.21
N VAL A 10 1.49 6.68 -3.08
CA VAL A 10 1.43 6.10 -4.44
C VAL A 10 2.63 6.54 -5.28
N ASP A 11 3.04 7.79 -5.19
CA ASP A 11 4.21 8.30 -5.91
C ASP A 11 5.50 7.68 -5.40
N ALA A 12 5.62 7.43 -4.10
CA ALA A 12 6.74 6.69 -3.52
C ALA A 12 6.80 5.26 -4.06
N LEU A 13 5.68 4.55 -4.13
CA LEU A 13 5.61 3.21 -4.73
C LEU A 13 6.05 3.23 -6.19
N ARG A 14 5.61 4.22 -6.98
CA ARG A 14 6.03 4.37 -8.39
C ARG A 14 7.54 4.53 -8.56
N ARG A 15 8.22 5.16 -7.60
CA ARG A 15 9.67 5.33 -7.61
C ARG A 15 10.44 4.10 -7.12
N HIS A 16 9.90 3.38 -6.15
CA HIS A 16 10.62 2.28 -5.48
C HIS A 16 10.35 0.91 -6.10
N VAL A 17 9.16 0.68 -6.66
CA VAL A 17 8.76 -0.61 -7.24
C VAL A 17 9.38 -0.78 -8.63
N ARG A 18 10.52 -1.47 -8.69
CA ARG A 18 11.28 -1.64 -9.94
C ARG A 18 10.80 -2.77 -10.83
N HIS A 19 10.21 -3.81 -10.27
CA HIS A 19 9.81 -4.99 -11.02
C HIS A 19 8.31 -4.95 -11.34
N LYS A 20 7.96 -5.14 -12.63
CA LYS A 20 6.57 -5.17 -13.09
C LYS A 20 5.70 -6.14 -12.28
N LYS A 21 6.23 -7.32 -11.92
CA LYS A 21 5.52 -8.31 -11.12
C LYS A 21 5.06 -7.76 -9.76
N CYS A 22 5.84 -6.90 -9.11
CA CYS A 22 5.52 -6.36 -7.80
C CYS A 22 4.25 -5.48 -7.80
N TRP A 23 3.83 -4.93 -8.94
CA TRP A 23 2.54 -4.25 -9.08
C TRP A 23 1.34 -5.19 -8.91
N THR A 24 1.58 -6.48 -9.00
CA THR A 24 0.56 -7.54 -8.89
C THR A 24 0.80 -8.45 -7.69
N CYS A 25 1.68 -8.07 -6.75
CA CYS A 25 1.95 -8.90 -5.57
C CYS A 25 1.00 -8.59 -4.42
N ASP A 26 0.78 -9.58 -3.56
CA ASP A 26 -0.04 -9.44 -2.36
C ASP A 26 0.40 -8.27 -1.46
N CYS A 27 1.72 -8.04 -1.33
CA CYS A 27 2.23 -6.95 -0.48
C CYS A 27 1.80 -5.57 -0.99
N LEU A 28 1.89 -5.34 -2.30
CA LEU A 28 1.51 -4.04 -2.89
C LEU A 28 0.00 -3.88 -2.91
N GLN A 29 -0.74 -4.93 -3.31
CA GLN A 29 -2.19 -4.90 -3.36
C GLN A 29 -2.80 -4.69 -1.97
N GLY A 30 -2.28 -5.38 -0.95
CA GLY A 30 -2.66 -5.16 0.44
C GLY A 30 -2.36 -3.74 0.92
N PHE A 31 -1.21 -3.16 0.53
CA PHE A 31 -0.90 -1.78 0.90
C PHE A 31 -1.86 -0.77 0.25
N LEU A 32 -2.15 -0.91 -1.05
CA LEU A 32 -3.11 -0.05 -1.74
C LEU A 32 -4.51 -0.11 -1.11
N VAL A 33 -4.98 -1.31 -0.76
CA VAL A 33 -6.26 -1.49 -0.06
C VAL A 33 -6.22 -0.81 1.31
N GLN A 34 -5.13 -0.96 2.07
CA GLN A 34 -5.01 -0.29 3.37
C GLN A 34 -5.03 1.24 3.24
N LEU A 35 -4.32 1.80 2.24
CA LEU A 35 -4.36 3.24 1.96
C LEU A 35 -5.79 3.71 1.66
N GLN A 36 -6.55 2.95 0.87
CA GLN A 36 -7.95 3.26 0.57
C GLN A 36 -8.84 3.20 1.82
N LEU A 37 -8.66 2.21 2.68
CA LEU A 37 -9.42 2.07 3.94
C LEU A 37 -9.13 3.21 4.92
N ASP A 38 -7.89 3.69 4.98
CA ASP A 38 -7.47 4.74 5.89
C ASP A 38 -7.70 6.16 5.33
N ALA A 39 -8.19 6.29 4.09
CA ALA A 39 -8.53 7.55 3.46
C ALA A 39 -9.79 8.17 4.11
N THR A 40 -9.75 9.48 4.36
CA THR A 40 -10.91 10.24 4.89
C THR A 40 -11.83 10.77 3.80
N GLU A 41 -11.46 10.57 2.54
CA GLU A 41 -12.15 11.04 1.34
C GLU A 41 -12.06 9.97 0.23
N ASP A 42 -12.87 10.12 -0.82
CA ASP A 42 -12.81 9.20 -1.95
C ASP A 42 -11.51 9.38 -2.75
N VAL A 43 -10.69 8.33 -2.73
CA VAL A 43 -9.42 8.23 -3.45
C VAL A 43 -9.43 7.10 -4.48
N SER A 44 -10.62 6.62 -4.84
CA SER A 44 -10.81 5.53 -5.80
C SER A 44 -10.18 5.83 -7.16
N ASP A 45 -10.16 7.08 -7.58
CA ASP A 45 -9.53 7.51 -8.83
C ASP A 45 -7.99 7.40 -8.81
N ILE A 46 -7.36 7.45 -7.63
CA ILE A 46 -5.93 7.25 -7.44
C ILE A 46 -5.59 5.76 -7.30
N ILE A 47 -6.38 5.03 -6.51
CA ILE A 47 -6.08 3.66 -6.10
C ILE A 47 -6.57 2.61 -7.12
N ASN A 48 -7.80 2.73 -7.63
CA ASN A 48 -8.40 1.71 -8.50
C ASN A 48 -7.58 1.42 -9.77
N PRO A 49 -6.91 2.39 -10.42
CA PRO A 49 -6.05 2.11 -11.57
C PRO A 49 -4.86 1.19 -11.26
N LEU A 50 -4.51 1.02 -9.98
CA LEU A 50 -3.38 0.22 -9.51
C LEU A 50 -3.82 -1.12 -8.90
N LEU A 51 -5.09 -1.23 -8.52
CA LEU A 51 -5.66 -2.48 -8.04
C LEU A 51 -5.80 -3.48 -9.18
N ILE A 52 -5.54 -4.74 -8.87
CA ILE A 52 -5.77 -5.84 -9.81
C ILE A 52 -6.74 -6.85 -9.24
N ASP A 53 -7.36 -7.61 -10.13
CA ASP A 53 -8.18 -8.74 -9.74
C ASP A 53 -7.37 -9.77 -8.94
N ALA A 54 -7.98 -10.32 -7.89
CA ALA A 54 -7.30 -11.25 -6.98
C ALA A 54 -6.76 -12.50 -7.69
N SER A 55 -7.41 -12.95 -8.76
CA SER A 55 -6.94 -14.10 -9.57
C SER A 55 -5.67 -13.82 -10.37
N LYS A 56 -5.35 -12.54 -10.59
CA LYS A 56 -4.14 -12.07 -11.27
C LYS A 56 -3.02 -11.74 -10.29
N MET A 57 -3.30 -11.76 -8.99
CA MET A 57 -2.28 -11.52 -7.98
C MET A 57 -1.32 -12.70 -7.97
N HIS A 58 -0.03 -12.39 -7.95
CA HIS A 58 0.95 -13.42 -7.68
C HIS A 58 1.22 -13.48 -6.18
N SER A 59 1.21 -14.69 -5.64
CA SER A 59 1.65 -14.88 -4.27
C SER A 59 3.11 -14.48 -4.14
N CYS A 60 3.40 -13.68 -3.12
CA CYS A 60 4.76 -13.23 -2.82
C CYS A 60 5.01 -13.41 -1.32
N LEU A 61 5.92 -14.31 -0.97
CA LEU A 61 6.36 -14.51 0.43
C LEU A 61 7.36 -13.43 0.89
N GLY A 62 7.29 -12.23 0.32
CA GLY A 62 8.28 -11.17 0.50
C GLY A 62 9.57 -11.43 -0.28
N CYS A 63 9.69 -10.83 -1.48
CA CYS A 63 10.97 -10.83 -2.20
C CYS A 63 12.07 -10.14 -1.36
N SER A 64 13.34 -10.48 -1.60
CA SER A 64 14.47 -9.71 -1.06
C SER A 64 15.23 -9.08 -2.23
N PRO A 65 15.16 -7.74 -2.43
CA PRO A 65 14.35 -6.77 -1.68
C PRO A 65 12.85 -6.80 -2.04
N CYS A 66 11.97 -6.37 -1.12
CA CYS A 66 10.54 -6.14 -1.37
C CYS A 66 10.17 -4.69 -1.02
N PRO A 67 10.40 -3.74 -1.93
CA PRO A 67 10.06 -2.34 -1.70
C PRO A 67 8.62 -2.09 -1.23
N PRO A 68 7.56 -2.67 -1.85
CA PRO A 68 6.19 -2.42 -1.38
C PRO A 68 5.92 -3.02 -0.01
N GLY A 69 6.52 -4.18 0.30
CA GLY A 69 6.41 -4.79 1.63
C GLY A 69 7.11 -3.99 2.72
N GLU A 70 8.27 -3.40 2.40
CA GLU A 70 9.00 -2.49 3.30
C GLU A 70 8.22 -1.20 3.56
N ASP A 71 7.70 -0.57 2.50
CA ASP A 71 6.92 0.66 2.61
C ASP A 71 5.61 0.40 3.39
N TYR A 72 4.95 -0.72 3.13
CA TYR A 72 3.76 -1.12 3.90
C TYR A 72 4.08 -1.39 5.37
N SER A 73 5.17 -2.11 5.66
CA SER A 73 5.60 -2.38 7.04
C SER A 73 5.95 -1.09 7.79
N LYS A 74 6.60 -0.12 7.13
CA LYS A 74 6.89 1.19 7.69
C LYS A 74 5.61 1.98 7.97
N TYR A 75 4.65 1.93 7.06
CA TYR A 75 3.33 2.54 7.21
C TYR A 75 2.60 1.99 8.44
N ILE A 76 2.41 0.67 8.52
CA ILE A 76 1.71 0.03 9.64
C ILE A 76 2.39 0.31 10.98
N ARG A 77 3.73 0.29 11.05
CA ARG A 77 4.44 0.62 12.30
C ARG A 77 4.18 2.04 12.78
N ARG A 78 3.96 3.00 11.86
CA ARG A 78 3.63 4.39 12.21
C ARG A 78 2.18 4.53 12.67
N THR A 79 1.25 3.80 12.04
CA THR A 79 -0.18 3.88 12.38
C THR A 79 -0.56 3.07 13.62
N SER A 80 0.10 1.92 13.85
CA SER A 80 -0.11 1.05 15.02
C SER A 80 0.40 1.65 16.33
N GLY A 81 1.31 2.62 16.26
CA GLY A 81 1.86 3.32 17.42
C GLY A 81 0.96 4.42 18.00
N SER A 82 -0.25 4.61 17.45
CA SER A 82 -1.17 5.68 17.85
C SER A 82 -2.48 5.20 18.48
N SER A 83 -2.61 3.91 18.79
CA SER A 83 -3.77 3.36 19.49
C SER A 83 -3.36 2.71 20.80
N ASP A 84 -2.92 3.54 21.76
CA ASP A 84 -3.03 3.21 23.18
C ASP A 84 -3.30 4.48 24.00
N THR A 85 -4.58 4.84 24.13
CA THR A 85 -5.07 5.60 25.28
C THR A 85 -6.45 5.07 25.63
N LYS A 86 -6.50 4.42 26.79
CA LYS A 86 -7.64 4.05 27.64
C LYS A 86 -8.49 2.86 27.21
N ARG A 87 -8.23 1.73 27.88
CA ARG A 87 -9.29 1.01 28.58
C ARG A 87 -9.07 1.13 30.09
#